data_AF-A0A0F8YPP9-F1
#
_entry.id   AF-A0A0F8YPP9-F1
#
_cell.length_a   1.000
_cell.length_b   1.000
_cell.length_c   1.000
_cell.angle_alpha   90.00
_cell.angle_beta   90.00
_cell.angle_gamma   90.00
#
_symmetry.space_group_name_H-M   'P 1'
#
loop_
_entity.id
_entity.type
_entity.pdbx_description
1 polymer ?
#
loop_
_entity_poly.entity_id
_entity_poly.type
_entity_poly.pdbx_seq_one_letter_code
_entity_poly.pdbx_strand_id
1 'polypeptide(L)'
;AMVAFFEDVVQQVRRDERWGIVMPAEFDVAGATGYKFSLESTGGRRQVDTDKVVMRHNRMMALSMAMQFIFLGTTSTGSFSLASSQTNLFSVALQGFIKSVKATLNRKAVHDLFKLSDEFPRETWPTFEHGDIESPDLKDLMQFILQGTQVGHIQPSEALTRRLHEIANLPEPDFELEE
;
A
#
# COMPACT_ATOMS: atom_id res chain seq x y z
N ALA A 1 49.97 8.45 33.00
CA ALA A 1 50.51 8.16 31.66
C ALA A 1 49.90 6.89 31.07
N MET A 2 50.06 5.74 31.72
CA MET A 2 49.57 4.44 31.23
C MET A 2 48.03 4.33 31.12
N VAL A 3 47.29 4.95 32.05
CA VAL A 3 45.80 4.98 32.01
C VAL A 3 45.28 5.76 30.80
N ALA A 4 45.86 6.92 30.50
CA ALA A 4 45.46 7.74 29.35
C ALA A 4 45.73 7.03 28.00
N PHE A 5 46.79 6.20 27.93
CA PHE A 5 47.06 5.36 26.77
C PHE A 5 46.00 4.27 26.59
N PHE A 6 45.54 3.64 27.67
CA PHE A 6 44.45 2.66 27.59
C PHE A 6 43.11 3.31 27.24
N GLU A 7 42.83 4.52 27.72
CA GLU A 7 41.63 5.27 27.33
C GLU A 7 41.60 5.62 25.84
N ASP A 8 42.74 6.04 25.27
CA ASP A 8 42.84 6.36 23.84
C ASP A 8 42.69 5.09 22.96
N VAL A 9 43.30 3.98 23.37
CA VAL A 9 43.13 2.68 22.69
C VAL A 9 41.67 2.23 22.72
N VAL A 10 40.96 2.38 23.85
CA VAL A 10 39.53 2.03 23.95
C VAL A 10 38.65 2.93 23.06
N GLN A 11 38.99 4.21 22.92
CA GLN A 11 38.25 5.16 22.07
C GLN A 11 38.50 4.93 20.56
N GLN A 12 39.67 4.40 20.18
CA GLN A 12 40.05 4.15 18.79
C GLN A 12 39.57 2.79 18.23
N VAL A 13 39.01 1.91 19.07
CA VAL A 13 38.42 0.63 18.60
C VAL A 13 37.13 0.92 17.82
N ARG A 14 37.27 1.06 16.50
CA ARG A 14 36.14 1.05 15.56
C ARG A 14 35.68 -0.40 15.35
N ARG A 15 34.37 -0.61 15.39
CA ARG A 15 33.75 -1.93 15.19
C ARG A 15 33.83 -2.34 13.72
N ASP A 16 34.96 -2.86 13.26
CA ASP A 16 35.10 -3.63 12.00
C ASP A 16 36.42 -4.40 11.95
N GLU A 17 36.43 -5.56 11.29
CA GLU A 17 37.46 -6.58 10.93
C GLU A 17 38.72 -6.81 11.82
N ARG A 18 39.08 -5.90 12.73
CA ARG A 18 40.24 -5.93 13.65
C ARG A 18 39.78 -5.99 15.12
N TRP A 19 38.79 -6.82 15.40
CA TRP A 19 38.22 -7.02 16.73
C TRP A 19 39.08 -7.92 17.62
N GLY A 20 40.28 -7.45 17.96
CA GLY A 20 41.15 -8.11 18.92
C GLY A 20 41.91 -7.07 19.72
N ILE A 21 41.83 -7.15 21.04
CA ILE A 21 42.68 -6.35 21.93
C ILE A 21 43.79 -7.26 22.41
N VAL A 22 45.04 -6.83 22.21
CA VAL A 22 46.22 -7.49 22.76
C VAL A 22 46.53 -6.83 24.09
N MET A 23 46.19 -7.49 25.20
CA MET A 23 46.55 -7.02 26.53
C MET A 23 47.85 -7.72 27.00
N PRO A 24 48.77 -7.00 27.66
CA PRO A 24 49.86 -7.64 28.38
C PRO A 24 49.25 -8.47 29.52
N ALA A 25 49.61 -9.75 29.60
CA ALA A 25 49.15 -10.60 30.71
C ALA A 25 49.85 -10.15 32.00
N GLU A 26 49.09 -9.76 33.02
CA GLU A 26 49.56 -9.89 34.40
C GLU A 26 49.39 -11.36 34.80
N PHE A 27 50.46 -12.01 35.27
CA PHE A 27 50.54 -12.69 36.58
C PHE A 27 51.97 -13.21 36.84
N ASP A 28 52.38 -13.12 38.11
CA ASP A 28 53.74 -13.30 38.65
C ASP A 28 54.10 -14.75 39.06
N VAL A 29 55.41 -14.98 39.25
CA VAL A 29 56.22 -16.10 39.79
C VAL A 29 56.12 -17.52 39.19
N ALA A 30 55.08 -17.93 38.47
CA ALA A 30 55.00 -19.31 37.93
C ALA A 30 54.55 -19.44 36.46
N GLY A 31 54.85 -18.43 35.63
CA GLY A 31 54.50 -18.35 34.21
C GLY A 31 53.14 -17.68 33.98
N ALA A 32 52.92 -16.80 33.01
CA ALA A 32 53.63 -16.53 31.76
C ALA A 32 53.78 -15.02 31.48
N THR A 33 54.96 -14.61 30.99
CA THR A 33 55.16 -13.34 30.26
C THR A 33 54.78 -13.56 28.80
N GLY A 34 53.57 -13.14 28.43
CA GLY A 34 53.09 -13.22 27.06
C GLY A 34 51.91 -12.29 26.80
N TYR A 35 51.64 -12.05 25.53
CA TYR A 35 50.47 -11.31 25.07
C TYR A 35 49.25 -12.22 25.07
N LYS A 36 48.20 -11.88 25.83
CA LYS A 36 46.94 -12.61 25.79
C LYS A 36 46.05 -12.02 24.70
N PHE A 37 45.89 -12.75 23.61
CA PHE A 37 44.93 -12.43 22.56
C PHE A 37 43.59 -13.11 22.90
N SER A 38 42.62 -12.33 23.35
CA SER A 38 41.24 -12.79 23.49
C SER A 38 40.35 -12.07 22.47
N LEU A 39 39.66 -12.86 21.65
CA LEU A 39 38.49 -12.37 20.94
C LEU A 39 37.41 -12.13 21.98
N GLU A 40 37.04 -10.86 22.16
CA GLU A 40 35.82 -10.50 22.89
C GLU A 40 34.64 -11.08 22.12
N SER A 41 34.25 -12.30 22.50
CA SER A 41 33.05 -12.96 22.02
C SER A 41 31.88 -12.06 22.38
N THR A 42 31.31 -11.40 21.38
CA THR A 42 30.06 -10.67 21.53
C THR A 42 29.02 -11.64 22.12
N GLY A 43 28.72 -11.50 23.41
CA GLY A 43 27.61 -12.22 24.05
C GLY A 43 26.39 -12.15 23.14
N GLY A 44 25.87 -13.32 22.76
CA GLY A 44 25.01 -13.58 21.58
C GLY A 44 23.63 -12.93 21.57
N ARG A 45 23.54 -11.61 21.76
CA ARG A 45 22.31 -10.81 21.74
C ARG A 45 22.37 -9.57 20.84
N ARG A 46 23.41 -9.41 20.03
CA ARG A 46 23.59 -8.24 19.13
C ARG A 46 23.23 -8.49 17.67
N GLN A 47 22.58 -9.60 17.34
CA GLN A 47 21.92 -9.76 16.05
C GLN A 47 20.57 -9.03 16.14
N VAL A 48 20.59 -7.72 15.92
CA VAL A 48 19.34 -6.98 15.72
C VAL A 48 18.71 -7.56 14.46
N ASP A 49 17.54 -8.14 14.64
CA ASP A 49 16.71 -8.68 13.56
C ASP A 49 16.33 -7.50 12.63
N THR A 50 17.15 -7.29 11.61
CA THR A 50 17.03 -6.16 10.69
C THR A 50 15.78 -6.29 9.82
N ASP A 51 15.33 -7.52 9.59
CA ASP A 51 14.09 -7.82 8.87
C ASP A 51 12.88 -7.19 9.56
N LYS A 52 12.79 -7.27 10.90
CA LYS A 52 11.74 -6.60 11.67
C LYS A 52 11.76 -5.09 11.52
N VAL A 53 12.95 -4.48 11.44
CA VAL A 53 13.08 -3.03 11.27
C VAL A 53 12.61 -2.60 9.88
N VAL A 54 13.02 -3.33 8.85
CA VAL A 54 12.61 -3.09 7.46
C VAL A 54 11.10 -3.29 7.30
N MET A 55 10.55 -4.37 7.84
CA MET A 55 9.11 -4.64 7.80
C MET A 55 8.30 -3.55 8.53
N ARG A 56 8.79 -3.03 9.65
CA ARG A 56 8.16 -1.87 10.32
C ARG A 56 8.15 -0.66 9.38
N HIS A 57 9.27 -0.35 8.73
CA HIS A 57 9.37 0.81 7.83
C HIS A 57 8.44 0.67 6.63
N ASN A 58 8.41 -0.50 5.99
CA ASN A 58 7.51 -0.81 4.88
C ASN A 58 6.04 -0.67 5.27
N ARG A 59 5.67 -1.13 6.47
CA ARG A 59 4.31 -0.94 7.01
C ARG A 59 3.97 0.53 7.24
N MET A 60 4.90 1.34 7.74
CA MET A 60 4.68 2.78 7.93
C MET A 60 4.53 3.53 6.59
N MET A 61 5.28 3.14 5.56
CA MET A 61 5.12 3.70 4.22
C MET A 61 3.76 3.35 3.61
N ALA A 62 3.30 2.11 3.73
CA ALA A 62 1.94 1.79 3.28
C ALA A 62 0.87 2.46 4.16
N LEU A 63 1.15 2.70 5.45
CA LEU A 63 0.25 3.42 6.34
C LEU A 63 -0.03 4.85 5.84
N SER A 64 1.02 5.58 5.44
CA SER A 64 0.89 6.94 4.93
C SER A 64 0.13 7.04 3.61
N MET A 65 0.14 5.97 2.80
CA MET A 65 -0.56 5.90 1.52
C MET A 65 -1.93 5.21 1.59
N ALA A 66 -2.48 4.97 2.79
CA ALA A 66 -3.75 4.24 2.96
C ALA A 66 -3.76 2.81 2.35
N MET A 67 -2.58 2.20 2.18
CA MET A 67 -2.36 0.96 1.43
C MET A 67 -2.05 -0.25 2.36
N GLN A 68 -2.60 -0.27 3.57
CA GLN A 68 -2.26 -1.31 4.56
C GLN A 68 -2.77 -2.71 4.17
N PHE A 69 -3.79 -2.77 3.32
CA PHE A 69 -4.37 -4.03 2.84
C PHE A 69 -3.37 -4.89 2.05
N ILE A 70 -2.28 -4.33 1.50
CA ILE A 70 -1.20 -5.11 0.86
C ILE A 70 -0.52 -6.05 1.85
N PHE A 71 -0.45 -5.66 3.12
CA PHE A 71 0.16 -6.49 4.16
C PHE A 71 -0.82 -7.51 4.75
N LEU A 72 -2.13 -7.38 4.48
CA LEU A 72 -3.10 -8.40 4.86
C LEU A 72 -2.84 -9.67 4.02
N GLY A 73 -2.64 -10.80 4.70
CA GLY A 73 -2.28 -12.09 4.08
C GLY A 73 -0.89 -12.59 4.46
N THR A 74 0.01 -11.73 4.97
CA THR A 74 1.35 -12.14 5.44
C THR A 74 1.37 -12.73 6.86
N THR A 75 0.26 -12.58 7.60
CA THR A 75 0.14 -13.10 8.98
C THR A 75 -1.00 -14.13 9.01
N SER A 76 -0.73 -15.31 9.58
CA SER A 76 -1.48 -16.58 9.43
C SER A 76 -2.93 -16.62 9.92
N THR A 77 -3.62 -15.50 10.11
CA THR A 77 -5.03 -15.46 10.55
C THR A 77 -5.82 -14.45 9.73
N GLY A 78 -6.76 -14.98 8.95
CA GLY A 78 -7.57 -14.25 7.98
C GLY A 78 -8.54 -13.26 8.62
N SER A 79 -8.58 -12.06 8.05
CA SER A 79 -9.66 -11.11 8.23
C SER A 79 -10.00 -10.53 6.86
N PHE A 80 -10.58 -11.36 6.01
CA PHE A 80 -11.08 -10.94 4.69
C PHE A 80 -12.01 -9.72 4.79
N SER A 81 -12.80 -9.64 5.88
CA SER A 81 -13.62 -8.46 6.21
C SER A 81 -12.79 -7.19 6.46
N LEU A 82 -11.64 -7.31 7.13
CA LEU A 82 -10.73 -6.16 7.35
C LEU A 82 -10.05 -5.72 6.06
N ALA A 83 -9.70 -6.68 5.19
CA ALA A 83 -9.17 -6.38 3.85
C ALA A 83 -10.21 -5.59 3.03
N SER A 84 -11.46 -6.07 2.99
CA SER A 84 -12.55 -5.38 2.29
C SER A 84 -12.76 -3.96 2.83
N SER A 85 -12.83 -3.75 4.15
CA SER A 85 -13.02 -2.41 4.71
C SER A 85 -11.86 -1.45 4.38
N GLN A 86 -10.62 -1.93 4.37
CA GLN A 86 -9.45 -1.10 4.03
C GLN A 86 -9.38 -0.80 2.54
N THR A 87 -9.70 -1.77 1.67
CA THR A 87 -9.81 -1.56 0.22
C THR A 87 -10.87 -0.50 -0.08
N ASN A 88 -12.04 -0.57 0.56
CA ASN A 88 -13.11 0.42 0.36
C ASN A 88 -12.65 1.84 0.74
N LEU A 89 -11.95 1.99 1.87
CA LEU A 89 -11.41 3.30 2.27
C LEU A 89 -10.40 3.84 1.24
N PHE A 90 -9.57 2.96 0.67
CA PHE A 90 -8.62 3.33 -0.39
C PHE A 90 -9.33 3.72 -1.69
N SER A 91 -10.39 3.00 -2.09
CA SER A 91 -11.22 3.36 -3.24
C SER A 91 -11.83 4.75 -3.11
N VAL A 92 -12.32 5.12 -1.92
CA VAL A 92 -12.86 6.47 -1.64
C VAL A 92 -11.77 7.54 -1.78
N ALA A 93 -10.56 7.28 -1.28
CA ALA A 93 -9.44 8.20 -1.48
C ALA A 93 -9.10 8.35 -2.98
N LEU A 94 -9.10 7.25 -3.73
CA LEU A 94 -8.85 7.21 -5.16
C LEU A 94 -9.92 7.97 -5.96
N GLN A 95 -11.20 7.83 -5.59
CA GLN A 95 -12.31 8.62 -6.14
C GLN A 95 -12.04 10.13 -5.98
N GLY A 96 -11.55 10.57 -4.82
CA GLY A 96 -11.17 11.97 -4.60
C GLY A 96 -10.10 12.47 -5.57
N PHE A 97 -9.06 11.67 -5.79
CA PHE A 97 -7.99 12.01 -6.75
C PHE A 97 -8.51 12.05 -8.19
N ILE A 98 -9.26 11.04 -8.63
CA ILE A 98 -9.82 10.98 -9.97
C ILE A 98 -10.80 12.15 -10.20
N LYS A 99 -11.61 12.51 -9.21
CA LYS A 99 -12.49 13.69 -9.31
C LYS A 99 -11.72 14.99 -9.48
N SER A 100 -10.58 15.14 -8.81
CA SER A 100 -9.69 16.29 -8.98
C SER A 100 -9.10 16.36 -10.40
N VAL A 101 -8.67 15.22 -10.94
CA VAL A 101 -8.17 15.10 -12.32
C VAL A 101 -9.28 15.42 -13.31
N LYS A 102 -10.46 14.79 -13.17
CA LYS A 102 -11.66 15.05 -13.98
C LYS A 102 -12.01 16.54 -14.00
N ALA A 103 -12.07 17.18 -12.83
CA ALA A 103 -12.38 18.60 -12.73
C ALA A 103 -11.35 19.47 -13.47
N THR A 104 -10.08 19.08 -13.43
CA THR A 104 -9.01 19.79 -14.13
C THR A 104 -9.07 19.60 -15.64
N LEU A 105 -9.34 18.37 -16.11
CA LEU A 105 -9.51 18.07 -17.53
C LEU A 105 -10.70 18.81 -18.13
N ASN A 106 -11.86 18.78 -17.47
CA ASN A 106 -13.05 19.48 -17.95
C ASN A 106 -12.89 21.00 -17.92
N ARG A 107 -12.22 21.55 -16.89
CA ARG A 107 -12.01 22.99 -16.76
C ARG A 107 -10.97 23.55 -17.72
N LYS A 108 -9.90 22.81 -18.00
CA LYS A 108 -8.79 23.27 -18.83
C LYS A 108 -8.77 22.60 -20.19
N ALA A 109 -8.57 21.28 -20.23
CA ALA A 109 -8.35 20.57 -21.50
C ALA A 109 -9.53 20.72 -22.45
N VAL A 110 -10.75 20.38 -22.02
CA VAL A 110 -11.95 20.52 -22.86
C VAL A 110 -12.16 21.99 -23.25
N HIS A 111 -12.19 22.87 -22.26
CA HIS A 111 -12.44 24.28 -22.49
C HIS A 111 -11.44 24.92 -23.46
N ASP A 112 -10.14 24.70 -23.26
CA ASP A 112 -9.09 25.35 -24.05
C ASP A 112 -8.98 24.76 -25.46
N LEU A 113 -9.24 23.46 -25.64
CA LEU A 113 -9.26 22.81 -26.95
C LEU A 113 -10.45 23.27 -27.79
N PHE A 114 -11.66 23.26 -27.23
CA PHE A 114 -12.86 23.61 -27.98
C PHE A 114 -13.07 25.12 -28.13
N LYS A 115 -12.46 25.95 -27.26
CA LYS A 115 -12.41 27.40 -27.46
C LYS A 115 -11.54 27.79 -28.67
N LEU A 116 -10.55 26.98 -29.04
CA LEU A 116 -9.75 27.23 -30.24
C LEU A 116 -10.51 26.91 -31.52
N SER A 117 -11.50 26.01 -31.44
CA SER A 117 -12.33 25.58 -32.56
C SER A 117 -13.68 26.32 -32.52
N ASP A 118 -13.78 27.47 -33.19
CA ASP A 118 -14.99 28.32 -33.24
C ASP A 118 -16.24 27.63 -33.84
N GLU A 119 -16.09 26.44 -34.42
CA GLU A 119 -17.18 25.69 -35.07
C GLU A 119 -18.12 24.95 -34.10
N PHE A 120 -17.74 24.76 -32.84
CA PHE A 120 -18.52 23.95 -31.90
C PHE A 120 -19.22 24.80 -30.83
N PRO A 121 -20.56 24.84 -30.82
CA PRO A 121 -21.32 25.44 -29.74
C PRO A 121 -20.95 24.84 -28.39
N ARG A 122 -20.95 25.66 -27.34
CA ARG A 122 -20.57 25.26 -25.98
C ARG A 122 -21.43 24.12 -25.42
N GLU A 123 -22.66 24.00 -25.89
CA GLU A 123 -23.62 22.96 -25.50
C GLU A 123 -23.22 21.56 -26.00
N THR A 124 -22.37 21.49 -27.03
CA THR A 124 -21.91 20.23 -27.63
C THR A 124 -20.56 19.77 -27.08
N TRP A 125 -19.99 20.49 -26.11
CA TRP A 125 -18.67 20.16 -25.58
C TRP A 125 -18.71 18.86 -24.76
N PRO A 126 -17.81 17.91 -25.03
CA PRO A 126 -17.78 16.64 -24.31
C PRO A 126 -17.28 16.83 -22.87
N THR A 127 -17.78 16.02 -21.95
CA THR A 127 -17.28 15.97 -20.57
C THR A 127 -16.55 14.67 -20.32
N PHE A 128 -15.36 14.77 -19.73
CA PHE A 128 -14.67 13.61 -19.18
C PHE A 128 -15.44 13.10 -17.96
N GLU A 129 -15.84 11.83 -18.03
CA GLU A 129 -16.38 11.04 -16.93
C GLU A 129 -15.43 9.89 -16.63
N HIS A 130 -15.27 9.56 -15.35
CA HIS A 130 -14.49 8.39 -14.96
C HIS A 130 -15.43 7.19 -14.82
N GLY A 131 -14.93 6.00 -15.15
CA GLY A 131 -15.64 4.76 -14.85
C GLY A 131 -15.79 4.51 -13.35
N ASP A 132 -16.61 3.53 -13.00
CA ASP A 132 -16.76 3.09 -11.61
C ASP A 132 -15.45 2.46 -11.13
N ILE A 133 -15.01 2.89 -9.94
CA ILE A 133 -13.75 2.44 -9.31
C ILE A 133 -13.98 1.17 -8.49
N GLU A 134 -15.21 0.96 -8.02
CA GLU A 134 -15.63 -0.25 -7.33
C GLU A 134 -16.71 -0.95 -8.16
N SER A 135 -16.51 -2.24 -8.42
CA SER A 135 -17.60 -3.10 -8.86
C SER A 135 -18.41 -3.49 -7.62
N PRO A 136 -19.73 -3.22 -7.57
CA PRO A 136 -20.59 -3.75 -6.52
C PRO A 136 -20.45 -5.27 -6.45
N ASP A 137 -20.54 -5.85 -5.25
CA ASP A 137 -20.64 -7.30 -5.14
C ASP A 137 -21.94 -7.73 -5.84
N LEU A 138 -21.81 -8.50 -6.93
CA LEU A 138 -22.94 -9.02 -7.70
C LEU A 138 -23.91 -9.79 -6.80
N LYS A 139 -23.42 -10.45 -5.75
CA LYS A 139 -24.28 -11.18 -4.83
C LYS A 139 -25.20 -10.26 -4.03
N ASP A 140 -24.65 -9.18 -3.48
CA ASP A 140 -25.41 -8.19 -2.71
C ASP A 140 -26.39 -7.44 -3.62
N LEU A 141 -25.96 -7.12 -4.84
CA LEU A 141 -26.81 -6.52 -5.87
C LEU A 141 -27.98 -7.43 -6.24
N MET A 142 -27.73 -8.72 -6.49
CA MET A 142 -28.77 -9.70 -6.80
C MET A 142 -29.74 -9.89 -5.63
N GLN A 143 -29.23 -9.86 -4.39
CA GLN A 143 -30.08 -9.92 -3.21
C GLN A 143 -30.99 -8.69 -3.08
N PHE A 144 -30.47 -7.49 -3.34
CA PHE A 144 -31.25 -6.25 -3.37
C PHE A 144 -32.36 -6.30 -4.44
N ILE A 145 -32.04 -6.74 -5.65
CA ILE A 145 -33.01 -6.86 -6.75
C ILE A 145 -34.08 -7.90 -6.42
N LEU A 146 -33.70 -9.06 -5.89
CA LEU A 146 -34.63 -10.10 -5.48
C LEU A 146 -35.62 -9.59 -4.41
N GLN A 147 -35.13 -8.86 -3.41
CA GLN A 147 -35.99 -8.28 -2.37
C GLN A 147 -36.88 -7.16 -2.93
N GLY A 148 -36.34 -6.29 -3.78
CA GLY A 148 -37.10 -5.19 -4.39
C GLY A 148 -38.18 -5.67 -5.37
N THR A 149 -37.93 -6.76 -6.11
CA THR A 149 -38.93 -7.41 -6.97
C THR A 149 -40.00 -8.13 -6.15
N GLN A 150 -39.65 -8.80 -5.05
CA GLN A 150 -40.62 -9.42 -4.13
C GLN A 150 -41.59 -8.42 -3.48
N VAL A 151 -41.10 -7.22 -3.15
CA VAL A 151 -41.92 -6.13 -2.58
C VAL A 151 -42.70 -5.38 -3.67
N GLY A 152 -42.42 -5.64 -4.95
CA GLY A 152 -43.07 -4.95 -6.08
C GLY A 152 -42.56 -3.53 -6.32
N HIS A 153 -41.43 -3.15 -5.73
CA HIS A 153 -40.82 -1.84 -5.92
C HIS A 153 -39.92 -1.79 -7.19
N ILE A 154 -39.31 -2.91 -7.55
CA ILE A 154 -38.47 -3.02 -8.76
C ILE A 154 -39.22 -3.85 -9.79
N GLN A 155 -39.56 -3.24 -10.93
CA GLN A 155 -40.07 -3.94 -12.11
C GLN A 155 -38.91 -4.29 -13.05
N PRO A 156 -38.88 -5.51 -13.61
CA PRO A 156 -37.95 -5.85 -14.69
C PRO A 156 -38.22 -4.93 -15.89
N SER A 157 -37.24 -4.11 -16.26
CA SER A 157 -37.30 -3.22 -17.42
C SER A 157 -36.06 -3.40 -18.29
N GLU A 158 -36.16 -3.07 -19.58
CA GLU A 158 -35.04 -3.15 -20.52
C GLU A 158 -33.83 -2.34 -20.04
N ALA A 159 -34.09 -1.12 -19.55
CA ALA A 159 -33.06 -0.24 -19.00
C ALA A 159 -32.38 -0.84 -17.76
N LEU A 160 -33.14 -1.52 -16.89
CA LEU A 160 -32.57 -2.21 -15.72
C LEU A 160 -31.69 -3.37 -16.17
N THR A 161 -32.15 -4.20 -17.11
CA THR A 161 -31.39 -5.33 -17.64
C THR A 161 -30.08 -4.87 -18.30
N ARG A 162 -30.12 -3.80 -19.11
CA ARG A 162 -28.90 -3.22 -19.71
C ARG A 162 -27.92 -2.74 -18.63
N ARG A 163 -28.40 -2.04 -17.61
CA ARG A 163 -27.55 -1.57 -16.51
C ARG A 163 -26.95 -2.72 -15.70
N LEU A 164 -27.68 -3.82 -15.52
CA LEU A 164 -27.16 -5.03 -14.86
C LEU A 164 -26.09 -5.72 -15.69
N HIS A 165 -26.25 -5.77 -17.00
CA HIS A 165 -25.23 -6.31 -17.90
C HIS A 165 -23.96 -5.46 -17.88
N GLU A 166 -24.09 -4.13 -17.89
CA GLU A 166 -22.95 -3.22 -17.71
C GLU A 166 -22.21 -3.46 -16.38
N ILE A 167 -22.95 -3.54 -15.26
CA ILE A 167 -22.34 -3.76 -13.93
C ILE A 167 -21.67 -5.13 -13.83
N ALA A 168 -22.24 -6.15 -14.47
CA ALA A 168 -21.72 -7.51 -14.47
C ALA A 168 -20.65 -7.78 -15.54
N ASN A 169 -20.29 -6.78 -16.37
CA ASN A 169 -19.46 -6.96 -17.55
C ASN A 169 -19.94 -8.11 -18.47
N LEU A 170 -21.27 -8.26 -18.59
CA LEU A 170 -21.89 -9.21 -19.50
C LEU A 170 -22.03 -8.57 -20.90
N PRO A 171 -22.08 -9.38 -21.98
CA PRO A 171 -22.42 -8.88 -23.32
C PRO A 171 -23.73 -8.10 -23.32
N GLU A 172 -23.88 -7.12 -24.21
CA GLU A 172 -25.14 -6.36 -24.31
C GLU A 172 -26.32 -7.32 -24.55
N PRO A 173 -27.48 -7.11 -23.91
CA PRO A 173 -28.63 -7.96 -24.13
C PRO A 173 -29.18 -7.73 -25.54
N ASP A 174 -29.40 -8.82 -26.27
CA ASP A 174 -30.14 -8.80 -27.53
C ASP A 174 -31.61 -8.49 -27.21
N PHE A 175 -31.96 -7.21 -27.19
CA PHE A 175 -33.35 -6.81 -27.24
C PHE A 175 -33.75 -6.79 -28.71
N GLU A 176 -34.59 -7.74 -29.13
CA GLU A 176 -35.27 -7.62 -30.43
C GLU A 176 -36.00 -6.27 -30.41
N LEU A 177 -35.56 -5.36 -31.27
CA LEU A 177 -36.24 -4.09 -31.47
C LEU A 177 -37.64 -4.44 -32.00
N GLU A 178 -38.66 -4.36 -31.15
CA GLU A 178 -40.04 -4.36 -31.61
C GLU A 178 -40.21 -3.14 -32.53
N GLU A 179 -40.38 -3.40 -33.83
CA GLU A 179 -40.76 -2.41 -34.86
C GLU A 179 -42.11 -1.74 -34.56
#